data_AF-A0A328B985-F1
#
_entry.id   AF-A0A328B985-F1
#
_cell.length_a   1.000
_cell.length_b   1.000
_cell.length_c   1.000
_cell.angle_alpha   90.00
_cell.angle_beta   90.00
_cell.angle_gamma   90.00
#
_symmetry.space_group_name_H-M   'P 1'
#
loop_
_entity.id
_entity.type
_entity.pdbx_description
1 polymer ?
#
loop_
_entity_poly.entity_id
_entity_poly.type
_entity_poly.pdbx_seq_one_letter_code
_entity_poly.pdbx_strand_id
1 'polypeptide(L)'
;MIQRSVLAAIAACLLFAPATASAAVEPVGRIELSRMMGRWYEVARVPNVLQKGCQAGASEWTPSAAGFAVVQSCRKDTPDGPLKVWKAKATVADPRTNAKFKMTFFGGVVSQDYVVVEHRAEQGWLVLATANGKYLWLMSQKPTLPAAVKTQALARIRQLGFDVGRLEFPLPPRS
;
A
#
# COMPACT_ATOMS: atom_id res chain seq x y z
N MET A 1 49.36 0.11 54.42
CA MET A 1 48.28 1.10 54.31
C MET A 1 48.50 1.90 53.04
N ILE A 2 47.49 1.91 52.14
CA ILE A 2 47.12 2.98 51.20
C ILE A 2 48.20 3.32 50.13
N GLN A 3 48.01 3.20 48.81
CA GLN A 3 46.94 3.77 47.96
C GLN A 3 46.96 3.09 46.59
N ARG A 4 45.82 2.60 46.08
CA ARG A 4 45.68 2.14 44.68
C ARG A 4 45.05 3.27 43.86
N SER A 5 45.83 3.89 42.98
CA SER A 5 45.33 4.85 42.01
C SER A 5 44.54 4.11 40.92
N VAL A 6 43.24 4.38 40.82
CA VAL A 6 42.37 3.86 39.76
C VAL A 6 42.36 4.87 38.61
N LEU A 7 42.98 4.53 37.47
CA LEU A 7 42.73 5.24 36.21
C LEU A 7 41.40 4.75 35.63
N ALA A 8 40.41 5.65 35.55
CA ALA A 8 39.18 5.42 34.83
C ALA A 8 39.41 5.72 33.34
N ALA A 9 39.47 4.66 32.52
CA ALA A 9 39.41 4.79 31.06
C ALA A 9 37.94 4.85 30.63
N ILE A 10 37.49 6.04 30.19
CA ILE A 10 36.16 6.24 29.61
C ILE A 10 36.17 5.68 28.20
N ALA A 11 35.62 4.47 28.02
CA ALA A 11 35.35 3.90 26.71
C ALA A 11 34.13 4.60 26.10
N ALA A 12 34.37 5.50 25.14
CA ALA A 12 33.32 6.08 24.32
C ALA A 12 32.78 5.02 23.36
N CYS A 13 31.74 4.30 23.78
CA CYS A 13 30.92 3.48 22.90
C CYS A 13 30.17 4.40 21.93
N LEU A 14 30.72 4.56 20.72
CA LEU A 14 30.01 5.10 19.57
C LEU A 14 28.82 4.20 19.27
N LEU A 15 27.64 4.63 19.72
CA LEU A 15 26.36 4.04 19.35
C LEU A 15 26.16 4.23 17.85
N PHE A 16 26.51 3.23 17.06
CA PHE A 16 25.98 3.07 15.71
C PHE A 16 24.47 2.82 15.85
N ALA A 17 23.68 3.88 15.73
CA ALA A 17 22.26 3.71 15.46
C ALA A 17 22.14 3.04 14.08
N PRO A 18 21.51 1.86 13.94
CA PRO A 18 21.22 1.33 12.62
C PRO A 18 20.28 2.32 11.95
N ALA A 19 20.75 2.93 10.85
CA ALA A 19 19.87 3.64 9.94
C ALA A 19 18.79 2.64 9.53
N THR A 20 17.55 2.86 9.98
CA THR A 20 16.40 2.07 9.55
C THR A 20 16.14 2.40 8.08
N ALA A 21 16.91 1.78 7.19
CA ALA A 21 16.55 1.67 5.80
C ALA A 21 15.20 0.94 5.79
N SER A 22 14.13 1.66 5.42
CA SER A 22 12.82 1.05 5.21
C SER A 22 13.02 -0.05 4.17
N ALA A 23 12.98 -1.32 4.60
CA ALA A 23 13.20 -2.45 3.70
C ALA A 23 12.20 -2.34 2.55
N ALA A 24 12.70 -2.53 1.32
CA ALA A 24 11.82 -2.59 0.15
C ALA A 24 10.77 -3.67 0.38
N VAL A 25 9.51 -3.37 0.08
CA VAL A 25 8.43 -4.33 0.30
C VAL A 25 8.40 -5.31 -0.87
N GLU A 26 8.42 -6.59 -0.54
CA GLU A 26 8.42 -7.68 -1.52
C GLU A 26 7.04 -8.35 -1.62
N PRO A 27 6.65 -8.82 -2.81
CA PRO A 27 5.41 -9.57 -2.98
C PRO A 27 5.53 -10.96 -2.36
N VAL A 28 4.44 -11.47 -1.80
CA VAL A 28 4.38 -12.82 -1.23
C VAL A 28 4.33 -13.94 -2.28
N GLY A 29 4.08 -13.59 -3.54
CA GLY A 29 3.93 -14.56 -4.61
C GLY A 29 3.70 -13.92 -5.98
N ARG A 30 3.50 -14.78 -6.98
CA ARG A 30 3.16 -14.36 -8.34
C ARG A 30 1.66 -14.10 -8.46
N ILE A 31 1.30 -13.04 -9.17
CA ILE A 31 -0.11 -12.75 -9.50
C ILE A 31 -0.44 -13.01 -10.97
N GLU A 32 -1.67 -13.49 -11.19
CA GLU A 32 -2.28 -13.55 -12.51
C GLU A 32 -2.81 -12.16 -12.88
N LEU A 33 -2.24 -11.55 -13.93
CA LEU A 33 -2.57 -10.18 -14.33
C LEU A 33 -4.05 -9.97 -14.65
N SER A 34 -4.72 -10.99 -15.17
CA SER A 34 -6.16 -10.96 -15.42
C SER A 34 -6.99 -10.78 -14.14
N ARG A 35 -6.47 -11.23 -12.99
CA ARG A 35 -7.12 -11.06 -11.68
C ARG A 35 -7.02 -9.63 -11.15
N MET A 36 -6.15 -8.79 -11.71
CA MET A 36 -6.06 -7.37 -11.34
C MET A 36 -7.12 -6.51 -12.02
N MET A 37 -7.73 -7.00 -13.10
CA MET A 37 -8.68 -6.25 -13.91
C MET A 37 -9.96 -5.88 -13.14
N GLY A 38 -10.60 -4.83 -13.63
CA GLY A 38 -11.88 -4.35 -13.11
C GLY A 38 -11.71 -3.40 -11.94
N ARG A 39 -12.79 -3.25 -11.19
CA ARG A 39 -12.89 -2.26 -10.12
C ARG A 39 -12.52 -2.84 -8.77
N TRP A 40 -11.69 -2.09 -8.05
CA TRP A 40 -11.29 -2.36 -6.69
C TRP A 40 -11.65 -1.18 -5.80
N TYR A 41 -12.41 -1.42 -4.74
CA TYR A 41 -12.81 -0.46 -3.73
C TYR A 41 -11.79 -0.45 -2.59
N GLU A 42 -11.47 0.75 -2.11
CA GLU A 42 -10.57 0.94 -0.99
C GLU A 42 -11.31 0.72 0.33
N VAL A 43 -10.86 -0.28 1.10
CA VAL A 43 -11.44 -0.64 2.40
C VAL A 43 -10.67 0.01 3.54
N ALA A 44 -9.35 0.12 3.39
CA ALA A 44 -8.47 0.77 4.36
C ALA A 44 -7.24 1.32 3.64
N ARG A 45 -6.63 2.35 4.20
CA ARG A 45 -5.36 2.88 3.71
C ARG A 45 -4.48 3.42 4.82
N VAL A 46 -3.19 3.50 4.57
CA VAL A 46 -2.31 4.39 5.32
C VAL A 46 -2.61 5.83 4.87
N PRO A 47 -2.89 6.77 5.80
CA PRO A 47 -3.18 8.16 5.46
C PRO A 47 -2.10 8.77 4.57
N ASN A 48 -2.53 9.44 3.51
CA ASN A 48 -1.65 10.17 2.60
C ASN A 48 -2.27 11.53 2.23
N VAL A 49 -1.40 12.47 1.86
CA VAL A 49 -1.80 13.86 1.62
C VAL A 49 -2.74 14.03 0.42
N LEU A 50 -2.61 13.17 -0.60
CA LEU A 50 -3.42 13.24 -1.83
C LEU A 50 -4.88 12.82 -1.58
N GLN A 51 -5.08 11.87 -0.67
CA GLN A 51 -6.37 11.30 -0.32
C GLN A 51 -6.95 11.85 0.99
N LYS A 52 -6.42 12.95 1.55
CA LYS A 52 -7.02 13.59 2.73
C LYS A 52 -8.51 13.89 2.49
N GLY A 53 -9.36 13.39 3.38
CA GLY A 53 -10.82 13.54 3.29
C GLY A 53 -11.48 12.66 2.22
N CYS A 54 -10.77 11.79 1.51
CA CYS A 54 -11.36 10.89 0.53
C CYS A 54 -12.18 9.78 1.20
N GLN A 55 -13.44 9.68 0.80
CA GLN A 55 -14.37 8.56 1.01
C GLN A 55 -14.58 7.80 -0.31
N ALA A 56 -15.20 6.62 -0.24
CA ALA A 56 -15.61 5.81 -1.38
C ALA A 56 -14.50 5.65 -2.45
N GLY A 57 -13.26 5.40 -1.99
CA GLY A 57 -12.11 5.24 -2.85
C GLY A 57 -12.24 4.03 -3.76
N ALA A 58 -11.81 4.14 -5.02
CA ALA A 58 -11.76 3.03 -5.94
C ALA A 58 -10.65 3.19 -6.99
N SER A 59 -10.14 2.07 -7.50
CA SER A 59 -9.27 2.00 -8.67
C SER A 59 -9.86 1.04 -9.70
N GLU A 60 -10.04 1.52 -10.93
CA GLU A 60 -10.49 0.75 -12.08
C GLU A 60 -9.27 0.39 -12.95
N TRP A 61 -9.06 -0.89 -13.22
CA TRP A 61 -7.93 -1.40 -14.00
C TRP A 61 -8.42 -2.01 -15.30
N THR A 62 -8.04 -1.40 -16.43
CA THR A 62 -8.41 -1.88 -17.76
C THR A 62 -7.17 -2.26 -18.58
N PRO A 63 -7.22 -3.32 -19.40
CA PRO A 63 -6.10 -3.69 -20.26
C PRO A 63 -5.71 -2.58 -21.22
N SER A 64 -4.42 -2.49 -21.52
CA SER A 64 -3.86 -1.59 -22.53
C SER A 64 -2.64 -2.24 -23.19
N ALA A 65 -2.19 -1.72 -24.33
CA ALA A 65 -1.07 -2.31 -25.08
C ALA A 65 0.23 -2.45 -24.28
N ALA A 66 0.46 -1.60 -23.27
CA ALA A 66 1.68 -1.56 -22.47
C ALA A 66 1.48 -2.06 -21.02
N GLY A 67 0.32 -2.62 -20.67
CA GLY A 67 -0.04 -2.98 -19.30
C GLY A 67 -1.49 -2.62 -19.00
N PHE A 68 -1.73 -1.72 -18.06
CA PHE A 68 -3.07 -1.27 -17.69
C PHE A 68 -3.24 0.24 -17.81
N ALA A 69 -4.41 0.68 -18.26
CA ALA A 69 -4.92 1.99 -17.91
C ALA A 69 -5.62 1.90 -16.55
N VAL A 70 -5.29 2.82 -15.65
CA VAL A 70 -5.81 2.84 -14.28
C VAL A 70 -6.50 4.15 -14.00
N VAL A 71 -7.74 4.09 -13.51
CA VAL A 71 -8.48 5.28 -13.05
C VAL A 71 -8.71 5.14 -11.56
N GLN A 72 -7.99 5.93 -10.77
CA GLN A 72 -8.20 6.07 -9.33
C GLN A 72 -9.20 7.18 -9.08
N SER A 73 -10.12 6.97 -8.14
CA SER A 73 -11.14 7.95 -7.80
C SER A 73 -11.50 7.91 -6.32
N CYS A 74 -12.00 9.02 -5.79
CA CYS A 74 -12.60 9.11 -4.47
C CYS A 74 -13.64 10.23 -4.44
N ARG A 75 -14.42 10.28 -3.36
CA ARG A 75 -15.41 11.33 -3.08
C ARG A 75 -14.94 12.15 -1.90
N LYS A 76 -14.93 13.48 -2.02
CA LYS A 76 -14.40 14.36 -0.98
C LYS A 76 -15.38 14.50 0.18
N ASP A 77 -14.88 14.29 1.40
CA ASP A 77 -15.50 14.43 2.72
C ASP A 77 -16.66 13.44 3.00
N THR A 78 -17.51 13.15 2.02
CA THR A 78 -18.63 12.20 2.12
C THR A 78 -18.67 11.26 0.90
N PRO A 79 -19.36 10.10 0.98
CA PRO A 79 -19.53 9.20 -0.18
C PRO A 79 -20.23 9.84 -1.40
N ASP A 80 -21.00 10.91 -1.22
CA ASP A 80 -21.69 11.63 -2.30
C ASP A 80 -21.00 12.95 -2.67
N GLY A 81 -19.85 13.24 -2.03
CA GLY A 81 -19.15 14.48 -2.22
C GLY A 81 -18.55 14.65 -3.61
N PRO A 82 -17.87 15.79 -3.85
CA PRO A 82 -17.19 16.05 -5.11
C PRO A 82 -16.25 14.91 -5.51
N LEU A 83 -16.34 14.49 -6.77
CA LEU A 83 -15.49 13.44 -7.32
C LEU A 83 -14.06 13.97 -7.55
N LYS A 84 -13.06 13.25 -7.04
CA LYS A 84 -11.65 13.42 -7.41
C LYS A 84 -11.22 12.22 -8.24
N VAL A 85 -10.45 12.47 -9.31
CA VAL A 85 -10.00 11.44 -10.25
C VAL A 85 -8.53 11.62 -10.58
N TRP A 86 -7.79 10.51 -10.61
CA TRP A 86 -6.41 10.44 -11.10
C TRP A 86 -6.31 9.33 -12.14
N LYS A 87 -5.78 9.68 -13.32
CA LYS A 87 -5.55 8.73 -14.40
C LYS A 87 -4.06 8.34 -14.42
N ALA A 88 -3.81 7.05 -14.52
CA ALA A 88 -2.47 6.48 -14.57
C ALA A 88 -2.35 5.41 -15.66
N LYS A 89 -1.11 5.11 -16.04
CA LYS A 89 -0.74 3.88 -16.75
C LYS A 89 0.11 3.02 -15.83
N ALA A 90 -0.23 1.75 -15.68
CA ALA A 90 0.53 0.80 -14.88
C ALA A 90 1.21 -0.23 -15.79
N THR A 91 2.53 -0.39 -15.66
CA THR A 91 3.31 -1.39 -16.40
C THR A 91 3.93 -2.37 -15.42
N VAL A 92 3.98 -3.65 -15.77
CA VAL A 92 4.66 -4.67 -14.94
C VAL A 92 6.16 -4.36 -14.90
N ALA A 93 6.70 -4.22 -13.70
CA ALA A 93 8.11 -3.91 -13.45
C ALA A 93 8.94 -5.16 -13.10
N ASP A 94 8.27 -6.26 -12.72
CA ASP A 94 8.90 -7.55 -12.47
C ASP A 94 8.09 -8.69 -13.12
N PRO A 95 8.55 -9.27 -14.24
CA PRO A 95 7.85 -10.36 -14.91
C PRO A 95 7.93 -11.70 -14.15
N ARG A 96 8.79 -11.83 -13.12
CA ARG A 96 8.89 -13.07 -12.34
C ARG A 96 7.67 -13.25 -11.44
N THR A 97 7.26 -12.18 -10.76
CA THR A 97 6.11 -12.19 -9.85
C THR A 97 4.87 -11.54 -10.46
N ASN A 98 5.02 -10.72 -11.51
CA ASN A 98 3.95 -9.87 -12.03
C ASN A 98 3.32 -8.93 -10.99
N ALA A 99 3.85 -8.85 -9.78
CA ALA A 99 3.24 -8.17 -8.64
C ALA A 99 3.80 -6.77 -8.40
N LYS A 100 4.88 -6.40 -9.11
CA LYS A 100 5.47 -5.07 -9.06
C LYS A 100 5.02 -4.26 -10.27
N PHE A 101 4.56 -3.05 -10.04
CA PHE A 101 4.05 -2.15 -11.06
C PHE A 101 4.74 -0.79 -10.97
N LYS A 102 5.12 -0.26 -12.12
CA LYS A 102 5.45 1.16 -12.26
C LYS A 102 4.20 1.88 -12.75
N MET A 103 3.66 2.79 -11.93
CA MET A 103 2.53 3.62 -12.31
C MET A 103 3.01 5.02 -12.72
N THR A 104 2.56 5.50 -13.86
CA THR A 104 2.86 6.85 -14.36
C THR A 104 1.59 7.70 -14.44
N PHE A 105 1.70 8.95 -14.01
CA PHE A 105 0.61 9.93 -13.95
C PHE A 105 0.97 11.13 -14.83
N PHE A 106 -0.05 11.93 -15.19
CA PHE A 106 0.13 13.17 -15.98
C PHE A 106 0.97 12.98 -17.25
N GLY A 107 0.73 11.89 -17.99
CA GLY A 107 1.47 11.62 -19.24
C GLY A 107 2.92 11.17 -19.06
N GLY A 108 3.34 10.80 -17.84
CA GLY A 108 4.71 10.31 -17.56
C GLY A 108 5.54 11.23 -16.68
N VAL A 109 5.05 12.42 -16.33
CA VAL A 109 5.78 13.41 -15.52
C VAL A 109 6.04 12.91 -14.11
N VAL A 110 5.08 12.17 -13.53
CA VAL A 110 5.20 11.60 -12.19
C VAL A 110 5.13 10.09 -12.30
N SER A 111 6.02 9.39 -11.61
CA SER A 111 5.99 7.94 -11.51
C SER A 111 6.11 7.47 -10.07
N GLN A 112 5.45 6.36 -9.76
CA GLN A 112 5.48 5.73 -8.45
C GLN A 112 5.46 4.22 -8.63
N ASP A 113 6.35 3.54 -7.91
CA ASP A 113 6.42 2.09 -7.90
C ASP A 113 5.52 1.53 -6.80
N TYR A 114 4.76 0.49 -7.17
CA TYR A 114 3.81 -0.21 -6.32
C TYR A 114 4.09 -1.72 -6.34
N VAL A 115 3.69 -2.39 -5.27
CA VAL A 115 3.81 -3.84 -5.10
C VAL A 115 2.49 -4.37 -4.56
N VAL A 116 1.97 -5.43 -5.17
CA VAL A 116 0.91 -6.25 -4.59
C VAL A 116 1.56 -7.18 -3.58
N VAL A 117 1.40 -6.85 -2.30
CA VAL A 117 2.10 -7.52 -1.19
C VAL A 117 1.30 -8.69 -0.63
N GLU A 118 0.00 -8.74 -0.94
CA GLU A 118 -0.88 -9.86 -0.65
C GLU A 118 -2.06 -9.89 -1.62
N HIS A 119 -2.54 -11.07 -1.97
CA HIS A 119 -3.75 -11.26 -2.74
C HIS A 119 -4.50 -12.54 -2.34
N ARG A 120 -5.82 -12.44 -2.23
CA ARG A 120 -6.75 -13.56 -2.04
C ARG A 120 -7.85 -13.40 -3.07
N ALA A 121 -7.58 -13.82 -4.30
CA ALA A 121 -8.48 -13.59 -5.44
C ALA A 121 -9.82 -14.31 -5.25
N GLU A 122 -9.80 -15.49 -4.61
CA GLU A 122 -10.97 -16.28 -4.23
C GLU A 122 -11.83 -15.59 -3.15
N GLN A 123 -11.23 -14.73 -2.33
CA GLN A 123 -11.93 -13.91 -1.34
C GLN A 123 -12.19 -12.47 -1.83
N GLY A 124 -11.75 -12.13 -3.04
CA GLY A 124 -11.97 -10.83 -3.69
C GLY A 124 -11.24 -9.65 -3.04
N TRP A 125 -10.08 -9.86 -2.41
CA TRP A 125 -9.30 -8.76 -1.81
C TRP A 125 -7.79 -8.86 -2.11
N LEU A 126 -7.11 -7.72 -2.07
CA LEU A 126 -5.65 -7.62 -2.19
C LEU A 126 -5.11 -6.46 -1.35
N VAL A 127 -3.79 -6.46 -1.15
CA VAL A 127 -3.07 -5.36 -0.51
C VAL A 127 -2.05 -4.81 -1.50
N LEU A 128 -2.17 -3.52 -1.80
CA LEU A 128 -1.23 -2.77 -2.61
C LEU A 128 -0.40 -1.88 -1.68
N ALA A 129 0.90 -1.77 -1.92
CA ALA A 129 1.79 -0.86 -1.19
C ALA A 129 2.69 -0.10 -2.16
N THR A 130 3.22 1.05 -1.73
CA THR A 130 4.37 1.64 -2.44
C THR A 130 5.61 0.78 -2.20
N ALA A 131 6.53 0.72 -3.18
CA ALA A 131 7.71 -0.14 -3.08
C ALA A 131 8.59 0.13 -1.84
N ASN A 132 8.58 1.36 -1.32
CA ASN A 132 9.29 1.74 -0.09
C ASN A 132 8.49 1.49 1.21
N GLY A 133 7.28 0.93 1.13
CA GLY A 133 6.41 0.61 2.26
C GLY A 133 5.76 1.81 2.95
N LYS A 134 5.93 3.02 2.41
CA LYS A 134 5.39 4.25 3.03
C LYS A 134 3.87 4.27 3.08
N TYR A 135 3.21 3.80 2.03
CA TYR A 135 1.76 3.76 1.92
C TYR A 135 1.27 2.36 1.55
N LEU A 136 0.07 2.03 2.02
CA LEU A 136 -0.61 0.76 1.79
C LEU A 136 -2.10 1.01 1.61
N TRP A 137 -2.73 0.16 0.80
CA TRP A 137 -4.17 0.10 0.58
C TRP A 137 -4.65 -1.34 0.66
N LEU A 138 -5.67 -1.59 1.48
CA LEU A 138 -6.47 -2.81 1.43
C LEU A 138 -7.60 -2.57 0.44
N MET A 139 -7.61 -3.37 -0.63
CA MET A 139 -8.55 -3.24 -1.74
C MET A 139 -9.47 -4.45 -1.81
N SER A 140 -10.72 -4.24 -2.25
CA SER A 140 -11.75 -5.27 -2.36
C SER A 140 -12.52 -5.14 -3.68
N GLN A 141 -12.92 -6.25 -4.30
CA GLN A 141 -13.78 -6.23 -5.49
C GLN A 141 -15.23 -5.81 -5.17
N LYS A 142 -15.61 -5.85 -3.89
CA LYS A 142 -16.90 -5.35 -3.40
C LYS A 142 -16.70 -4.07 -2.57
N PRO A 143 -17.71 -3.18 -2.50
CA PRO A 143 -17.65 -1.95 -1.69
C PRO A 143 -17.23 -2.14 -0.23
N THR A 144 -17.54 -3.31 0.35
CA THR A 144 -17.19 -3.67 1.72
C THR A 144 -16.69 -5.10 1.79
N LEU A 145 -15.94 -5.42 2.85
CA LEU A 145 -15.55 -6.79 3.19
C LEU A 145 -16.40 -7.31 4.36
N PRO A 146 -16.79 -8.60 4.36
CA PRO A 146 -17.33 -9.25 5.54
C PRO A 146 -16.38 -9.11 6.74
N ALA A 147 -16.92 -8.96 7.95
CA ALA A 147 -16.13 -8.68 9.15
C ALA A 147 -15.00 -9.70 9.40
N ALA A 148 -15.28 -10.99 9.18
CA ALA A 148 -14.28 -12.06 9.31
C ALA A 148 -13.13 -11.92 8.29
N VAL A 149 -13.46 -11.63 7.02
CA VAL A 149 -12.47 -11.42 5.95
C VAL A 149 -11.65 -10.16 6.22
N LYS A 150 -12.28 -9.07 6.67
CA LYS A 150 -11.59 -7.85 7.06
C LYS A 150 -10.60 -8.12 8.20
N THR A 151 -11.01 -8.87 9.22
CA THR A 151 -10.14 -9.24 10.36
C THR A 151 -8.94 -10.06 9.90
N GLN A 152 -9.16 -11.04 9.02
CA GLN A 152 -8.09 -11.83 8.40
C GLN A 152 -7.12 -10.96 7.60
N ALA A 153 -7.62 -10.05 6.77
CA ALA A 153 -6.80 -9.16 5.97
C ALA A 153 -5.93 -8.24 6.85
N LEU A 154 -6.49 -7.69 7.93
CA LEU A 154 -5.74 -6.85 8.88
C LEU A 154 -4.67 -7.64 9.64
N ALA A 155 -4.97 -8.88 10.06
CA ALA A 155 -3.97 -9.76 10.66
C ALA A 155 -2.82 -10.04 9.69
N ARG A 156 -3.13 -10.23 8.40
CA ARG A 156 -2.10 -10.45 7.37
C ARG A 156 -1.26 -9.20 7.13
N ILE A 157 -1.87 -8.03 7.06
CA ILE A 157 -1.15 -6.74 6.95
C ILE A 157 -0.17 -6.55 8.13
N ARG A 158 -0.58 -6.91 9.35
CA ARG A 158 0.31 -6.89 10.53
C ARG A 158 1.48 -7.86 10.40
N GLN A 159 1.24 -9.08 9.91
CA GLN A 159 2.30 -10.08 9.66
C GLN A 159 3.30 -9.64 8.60
N LEU A 160 2.88 -8.81 7.64
CA LEU A 160 3.74 -8.19 6.63
C LEU A 160 4.56 -7.01 7.18
N GLY A 161 4.44 -6.69 8.47
CA GLY A 161 5.23 -5.65 9.14
C GLY A 161 4.61 -4.25 9.08
N PHE A 162 3.39 -4.11 8.57
CA PHE A 162 2.70 -2.82 8.56
C PHE A 162 1.95 -2.56 9.87
N ASP A 163 2.02 -1.32 10.34
CA ASP A 163 1.27 -0.89 11.52
C ASP A 163 -0.21 -0.66 11.18
N VAL A 164 -1.04 -1.64 11.55
CA VAL A 164 -2.50 -1.60 11.39
C VAL A 164 -3.14 -0.45 12.18
N GLY A 165 -2.53 0.00 13.29
CA GLY A 165 -3.03 1.10 14.10
C GLY A 165 -3.00 2.46 13.40
N ARG A 166 -2.22 2.57 12.31
CA ARG A 166 -2.15 3.78 11.48
C ARG A 166 -3.15 3.78 10.32
N LEU A 167 -3.89 2.70 10.10
CA LEU A 167 -4.84 2.64 8.99
C LEU A 167 -6.08 3.48 9.29
N GLU A 168 -6.53 4.21 8.28
CA GLU A 168 -7.86 4.78 8.26
C GLU A 168 -8.81 3.93 7.41
N PHE A 169 -10.09 4.00 7.75
CA PHE A 169 -11.16 3.21 7.11
C PHE A 169 -12.20 4.16 6.51
N PRO A 170 -12.03 4.58 5.25
CA PRO A 170 -13.00 5.43 4.58
C PRO A 170 -14.37 4.75 4.46
N LEU A 171 -15.41 5.57 4.40
CA LEU A 171 -16.77 5.12 4.15
C LEU A 171 -16.87 4.50 2.73
N PRO A 172 -17.58 3.38 2.57
CA PRO A 172 -17.81 2.79 1.26
C PRO A 172 -18.72 3.67 0.39
N PRO A 173 -18.78 3.45 -0.93
CA PRO A 173 -19.82 4.06 -1.76
C PRO A 173 -21.21 3.64 -1.26
N ARG A 174 -22.21 4.52 -1.43
CA ARG A 174 -23.61 4.18 -1.20
C ARG A 174 -24.11 3.25 -2.31
N SER A 175 -24.93 2.28 -1.91
CA SER A 175 -25.68 1.38 -2.81
C SER A 175 -26.84 2.10 -3.46
#